data_AF-A0A150TU88-F1
#
_entry.id   AF-A0A150TU88-F1
#
_cell.length_a   1.000
_cell.length_b   1.000
_cell.length_c   1.000
_cell.angle_alpha   90.00
_cell.angle_beta   90.00
_cell.angle_gamma   90.00
#
_symmetry.space_group_name_H-M   'P 1'
#
loop_
_entity.id
_entity.type
_entity.pdbx_description
1 polymer ?
#
loop_
_entity_poly.entity_id
_entity_poly.type
_entity_poly.pdbx_seq_one_letter_code
_entity_poly.pdbx_strand_id
1 'polypeptide(L)'
;MRFNKFIWSLFCGSKAGRAAISRYESFLARDERWVELAPKSWMEKLRPIDAMAAQVVFDEVDGVRVVSQDHAGELYERLLDEGFALSLDVEDGDTIYTVVGGDDEPGAWLSMIQGISLGLFKAHPEHFALYLFLRQFNRFNEICDEFGIAVPVLPGKASWRDRAMFYLRINASLQEFRRIHALTPAELCAFLYDFSPHHLAQERGELPPASKVWFLMGGAGDSNDFEFLDAAGDDSTSYWQGNVDTRRGDIMVMWCVSPRSYVHSIWRAETDGFIDPFFHYHSTVWIGARVKVPEITFREIAADPVWSNKPAVKAHFQGASGKPVTAEEYEALLRMIKRKRGKLSDLPRLHGPDLPDHVDVESEREVEQRLLEPLLRELGYVERDWIRNMPVRMGRGERVYPDYAIGAVLKRGEETARIIVEAKRELATEKQILDAYQQAKSYAQRLQSAAFVLVAREGVWIFLQEKGGFLRSLYLHRSWAELRGSDGLHEVKLMIGKAKSRAWAVTPKVPG
;
A
#
# COMPACT_ATOMS: atom_id res chain seq x y z
N MET A 1 8.03 -11.06 11.11
CA MET A 1 8.60 -12.20 11.87
C MET A 1 8.54 -13.46 11.00
N ARG A 2 9.66 -14.12 10.70
CA ARG A 2 9.62 -15.36 9.89
C ARG A 2 8.68 -16.41 10.49
N PHE A 3 7.97 -17.15 9.63
CA PHE A 3 7.03 -18.21 10.03
C PHE A 3 7.60 -19.12 11.12
N ASN A 4 6.93 -19.16 12.27
CA ASN A 4 7.36 -19.92 13.43
C ASN A 4 6.50 -21.18 13.58
N LYS A 5 7.09 -22.35 13.29
CA LYS A 5 6.42 -23.65 13.36
C LYS A 5 5.81 -23.95 14.74
N PHE A 6 6.43 -23.48 15.83
CA PHE A 6 5.89 -23.70 17.17
C PHE A 6 4.61 -22.89 17.39
N ILE A 7 4.61 -21.59 17.08
CA ILE A 7 3.42 -20.73 17.20
C ILE A 7 2.29 -21.26 16.31
N TRP A 8 2.62 -21.67 15.08
CA TRP A 8 1.66 -22.31 14.18
C TRP A 8 1.06 -23.59 14.79
N SER A 9 1.89 -24.47 15.37
CA SER A 9 1.40 -25.70 16.01
C SER A 9 0.46 -25.43 17.19
N LEU A 10 0.71 -24.37 17.96
CA LEU A 10 -0.20 -23.94 19.04
C LEU A 10 -1.54 -23.47 18.46
N PHE A 11 -1.53 -22.73 17.36
CA PHE A 11 -2.75 -22.33 16.65
C PHE A 11 -3.52 -23.56 16.17
N CYS A 12 -2.89 -24.50 15.45
CA CYS A 12 -3.54 -25.74 14.99
C CYS A 12 -4.10 -26.56 16.17
N GLY A 13 -3.41 -26.56 17.31
CA GLY A 13 -3.85 -27.21 18.55
C GLY A 13 -4.92 -26.44 19.34
N SER A 14 -5.28 -25.22 18.95
CA SER A 14 -6.32 -24.43 19.60
C SER A 14 -7.72 -24.79 19.08
N LYS A 15 -8.78 -24.45 19.84
CA LYS A 15 -10.17 -24.62 19.38
C LYS A 15 -10.44 -23.80 18.11
N ALA A 16 -9.92 -22.57 18.07
CA ALA A 16 -10.10 -21.66 16.94
C ALA A 16 -9.38 -22.18 15.68
N GLY A 17 -8.12 -22.60 15.80
CA GLY A 17 -7.36 -23.11 14.66
C GLY A 17 -7.89 -24.42 14.11
N ARG A 18 -8.31 -25.37 14.96
CA ARG A 18 -9.02 -26.59 14.48
C ARG A 18 -10.28 -26.25 13.71
N ALA A 19 -11.07 -25.30 14.19
CA ALA A 19 -12.30 -24.88 13.51
C ALA A 19 -12.01 -24.20 12.16
N ALA A 20 -10.96 -23.36 12.09
CA ALA A 20 -10.52 -22.71 10.87
C ALA A 20 -10.05 -23.71 9.81
N ILE A 21 -9.20 -24.67 10.18
CA ILE A 21 -8.70 -25.72 9.28
C ILE A 21 -9.85 -26.63 8.81
N SER A 22 -10.66 -27.11 9.75
CA SER A 22 -11.77 -28.02 9.46
C SER A 22 -12.82 -27.41 8.52
N ARG A 23 -13.00 -26.09 8.55
CA ARG A 23 -13.85 -25.37 7.59
C ARG A 23 -13.39 -25.60 6.15
N TYR A 24 -12.09 -25.48 5.89
CA TYR A 24 -11.53 -25.66 4.54
C TYR A 24 -11.41 -27.13 4.15
N GLU A 25 -11.10 -28.02 5.09
CA GLU A 25 -11.14 -29.48 4.84
C GLU A 25 -12.55 -29.94 4.44
N SER A 26 -13.57 -29.47 5.18
CA SER A 26 -14.98 -29.77 4.89
C SER A 26 -15.40 -29.22 3.53
N PHE A 27 -14.95 -28.00 3.19
CA PHE A 27 -15.19 -27.43 1.87
C PHE A 27 -14.58 -28.29 0.77
N LEU A 28 -13.35 -28.76 0.91
CA LEU A 28 -12.70 -29.62 -0.09
C LEU A 28 -13.38 -31.00 -0.19
N ALA A 29 -13.88 -31.55 0.92
CA ALA A 29 -14.45 -32.90 0.97
C ALA A 29 -15.93 -33.02 0.55
N ARG A 30 -16.73 -31.95 0.63
CA ARG A 30 -18.17 -31.99 0.29
C ARG A 30 -18.41 -31.80 -1.21
N ASP A 31 -19.45 -32.46 -1.71
CA ASP A 31 -20.06 -32.27 -3.04
C ASP A 31 -21.18 -31.18 -3.02
N GLU A 32 -21.36 -30.53 -1.86
CA GLU A 32 -22.36 -29.47 -1.69
C GLU A 32 -21.76 -28.09 -1.98
N ARG A 33 -22.49 -27.36 -2.83
CA ARG A 33 -22.15 -26.08 -3.48
C ARG A 33 -21.62 -25.02 -2.51
N TRP A 34 -20.61 -24.29 -2.99
CA TRP A 34 -20.01 -23.05 -2.45
C TRP A 34 -20.49 -22.69 -1.05
N VAL A 35 -19.99 -23.40 -0.04
CA VAL A 35 -20.07 -22.94 1.36
C VAL A 35 -19.62 -21.48 1.35
N GLU A 36 -20.35 -20.61 2.04
CA GLU A 36 -20.02 -19.19 2.23
C GLU A 36 -18.62 -19.04 2.86
N LEU A 37 -17.57 -19.24 2.06
CA LEU A 37 -16.17 -19.07 2.40
C LEU A 37 -15.86 -17.57 2.38
N ALA A 38 -16.58 -16.82 3.20
CA ALA A 38 -16.20 -15.47 3.55
C ALA A 38 -15.36 -15.55 4.83
N PRO A 39 -14.11 -15.04 4.81
CA PRO A 39 -13.38 -14.83 6.05
C PRO A 39 -14.23 -13.92 6.96
N LYS A 40 -14.56 -14.39 8.16
CA LYS A 40 -15.44 -13.66 9.09
C LYS A 40 -14.86 -12.32 9.57
N SER A 41 -13.56 -12.11 9.38
CA SER A 41 -12.77 -10.98 9.90
C SER A 41 -12.50 -9.88 8.87
N TRP A 42 -13.11 -9.95 7.68
CA TRP A 42 -12.76 -9.09 6.55
C TRP A 42 -13.75 -7.95 6.33
N MET A 43 -13.26 -6.86 5.74
CA MET A 43 -14.07 -5.67 5.45
C MET A 43 -15.03 -5.90 4.27
N GLU A 44 -14.86 -6.97 3.48
CA GLU A 44 -15.75 -7.32 2.38
C GLU A 44 -16.03 -8.83 2.35
N LYS A 45 -17.29 -9.19 2.05
CA LYS A 45 -17.72 -10.57 1.81
C LYS A 45 -17.54 -10.94 0.34
N LEU A 46 -17.38 -12.23 0.05
CA LEU A 46 -17.41 -12.73 -1.32
C LEU A 46 -18.76 -12.38 -1.97
N ARG A 47 -18.76 -11.86 -3.21
CA ARG A 47 -20.02 -11.47 -3.87
C ARG A 47 -20.70 -12.71 -4.45
N PRO A 48 -22.04 -12.72 -4.57
CA PRO A 48 -22.76 -13.84 -5.20
C PRO A 48 -22.21 -14.23 -6.59
N ILE A 49 -21.86 -13.23 -7.40
CA ILE A 49 -21.27 -13.45 -8.73
C ILE A 49 -19.91 -14.17 -8.68
N ASP A 50 -19.12 -13.98 -7.63
CA ASP A 50 -17.84 -14.69 -7.47
C ASP A 50 -18.08 -16.18 -7.20
N ALA A 51 -19.13 -16.54 -6.44
CA ALA A 51 -19.51 -17.93 -6.22
C ALA A 51 -19.99 -18.61 -7.51
N MET A 52 -20.71 -17.88 -8.37
CA MET A 52 -21.12 -18.37 -9.69
C MET A 52 -19.93 -18.58 -10.62
N ALA A 53 -19.00 -17.61 -10.66
CA ALA A 53 -17.73 -17.77 -11.38
C ALA A 53 -16.95 -18.99 -10.89
N ALA A 54 -16.92 -19.22 -9.57
CA ALA A 54 -16.28 -20.40 -9.01
C ALA A 54 -16.96 -21.70 -9.47
N GLN A 55 -18.30 -21.74 -9.55
CA GLN A 55 -19.05 -22.89 -10.08
C GLN A 55 -18.66 -23.22 -11.50
N VAL A 56 -18.74 -22.23 -12.39
CA VAL A 56 -18.41 -22.43 -13.81
C VAL A 56 -16.97 -22.89 -13.96
N VAL A 57 -16.02 -22.24 -13.28
CA VAL A 57 -14.61 -22.62 -13.34
C VAL A 57 -14.38 -24.03 -12.80
N PHE A 58 -15.05 -24.43 -11.72
CA PHE A 58 -14.94 -25.79 -11.19
C PHE A 58 -15.48 -26.83 -12.17
N ASP A 59 -16.67 -26.62 -12.73
CA ASP A 59 -17.30 -27.54 -13.68
C ASP A 59 -16.43 -27.76 -14.93
N GLU A 60 -15.74 -26.71 -15.39
CA GLU A 60 -14.82 -26.76 -16.53
C GLU A 60 -13.53 -27.55 -16.25
N VAL A 61 -13.08 -27.61 -15.00
CA VAL A 61 -11.73 -28.13 -14.66
C VAL A 61 -11.68 -29.34 -13.75
N ASP A 62 -12.76 -29.71 -13.06
CA ASP A 62 -12.77 -30.83 -12.10
C ASP A 62 -12.40 -32.18 -12.77
N GLY A 63 -12.80 -32.37 -14.02
CA GLY A 63 -12.43 -33.55 -14.82
C GLY A 63 -11.01 -33.54 -15.39
N VAL A 64 -10.26 -32.44 -15.26
CA VAL A 64 -8.93 -32.27 -15.86
C VAL A 64 -7.86 -32.78 -14.92
N ARG A 65 -7.04 -33.74 -15.36
CA ARG A 65 -5.91 -34.23 -14.54
C ARG A 65 -4.72 -33.26 -14.59
N VAL A 66 -4.52 -32.47 -13.53
CA VAL A 66 -3.31 -31.66 -13.35
C VAL A 66 -2.19 -32.50 -12.74
N VAL A 67 -0.98 -32.46 -13.33
CA VAL A 67 0.15 -33.33 -12.94
C VAL A 67 1.39 -32.57 -12.47
N SER A 68 1.43 -31.25 -12.70
CA SER A 68 2.55 -30.39 -12.34
C SER A 68 2.08 -28.94 -12.18
N GLN A 69 2.93 -28.10 -11.59
CA GLN A 69 2.66 -26.66 -11.50
C GLN A 69 2.63 -25.98 -12.87
N ASP A 70 3.42 -26.46 -13.82
CA ASP A 70 3.43 -25.93 -15.20
C ASP A 70 2.11 -26.26 -15.91
N HIS A 71 1.62 -27.50 -15.79
CA HIS A 71 0.32 -27.89 -16.35
C HIS A 71 -0.83 -27.10 -15.70
N ALA A 72 -0.74 -26.76 -14.41
CA ALA A 72 -1.69 -25.86 -13.77
C ALA A 72 -1.64 -24.44 -14.38
N GLY A 73 -0.45 -23.94 -14.69
CA GLY A 73 -0.28 -22.66 -15.38
C GLY A 73 -0.91 -22.64 -16.77
N GLU A 74 -0.69 -23.68 -17.56
CA GLU A 74 -1.29 -23.87 -18.89
C GLU A 74 -2.82 -23.94 -18.82
N LEU A 75 -3.37 -24.65 -17.82
CA LEU A 75 -4.81 -24.73 -17.59
C LEU A 75 -5.41 -23.34 -17.28
N TYR A 76 -4.75 -22.56 -16.43
CA TYR A 76 -5.20 -21.19 -16.11
C TYR A 76 -5.13 -20.27 -17.33
N GLU A 77 -4.03 -20.31 -18.09
CA GLU A 77 -3.86 -19.50 -19.29
C GLU A 77 -4.91 -19.85 -20.35
N ARG A 78 -5.19 -21.15 -20.54
CA ARG A 78 -6.26 -21.60 -21.43
C ARG A 78 -7.63 -21.03 -21.00
N LEU A 79 -7.99 -21.13 -19.72
CA LEU A 79 -9.25 -20.55 -19.24
C LEU A 79 -9.32 -19.03 -19.46
N LEU A 80 -8.20 -18.32 -19.27
CA LEU A 80 -8.13 -16.88 -19.52
C LEU A 80 -8.31 -16.57 -21.01
N ASP A 81 -7.72 -17.36 -21.89
CA ASP A 81 -7.73 -17.15 -23.35
C ASP A 81 -9.05 -17.56 -23.99
N GLU A 82 -9.69 -18.62 -23.51
CA GLU A 82 -10.99 -19.09 -23.99
C GLU A 82 -12.14 -18.27 -23.38
N GLY A 83 -11.99 -17.83 -22.13
CA GLY A 83 -13.03 -17.18 -21.36
C GLY A 83 -14.22 -18.09 -21.03
N PHE A 84 -15.16 -17.58 -20.24
CA PHE A 84 -16.42 -18.28 -19.94
C PHE A 84 -17.56 -17.29 -19.72
N ALA A 85 -18.80 -17.74 -19.96
CA ALA A 85 -20.00 -16.92 -19.77
C ALA A 85 -20.59 -17.10 -18.37
N LEU A 86 -21.08 -16.01 -17.79
CA LEU A 86 -21.90 -16.00 -16.59
C LEU A 86 -23.29 -15.44 -16.93
N SER A 87 -24.32 -16.10 -16.43
CA SER A 87 -25.72 -15.66 -16.54
C SER A 87 -26.28 -15.44 -15.13
N LEU A 88 -26.66 -14.20 -14.81
CA LEU A 88 -27.25 -13.84 -13.52
C LEU A 88 -28.69 -13.41 -13.71
N ASP A 89 -29.63 -14.18 -13.15
CA ASP A 89 -31.02 -13.79 -13.09
C ASP A 89 -31.18 -12.68 -12.03
N VAL A 90 -31.62 -11.51 -12.45
CA VAL A 90 -31.97 -10.39 -11.55
C VAL A 90 -33.46 -10.44 -11.20
N GLU A 91 -33.81 -9.86 -10.04
CA GLU A 91 -35.14 -9.98 -9.42
C GLU A 91 -36.32 -9.52 -10.32
N ASP A 92 -36.06 -8.69 -11.32
CA ASP A 92 -37.06 -8.21 -12.29
C ASP A 92 -37.32 -9.19 -13.47
N GLY A 93 -36.67 -10.36 -13.48
CA GLY A 93 -36.86 -11.39 -14.52
C GLY A 93 -35.98 -11.25 -15.76
N ASP A 94 -35.06 -10.28 -15.75
CA ASP A 94 -34.00 -10.15 -16.75
C ASP A 94 -32.80 -11.04 -16.38
N THR A 95 -32.09 -11.56 -17.38
CA THR A 95 -30.83 -12.29 -17.19
C THR A 95 -29.67 -11.44 -17.71
N ILE A 96 -28.73 -11.08 -16.85
CA ILE A 96 -27.49 -10.41 -17.24
C ILE A 96 -26.50 -11.47 -17.70
N TYR A 97 -26.04 -11.36 -18.94
CA TYR A 97 -24.95 -12.16 -19.49
C TYR A 97 -23.65 -11.35 -19.49
N THR A 98 -22.59 -11.90 -18.90
CA THR A 98 -21.24 -11.33 -18.98
C THR A 98 -20.26 -12.41 -19.41
N VAL A 99 -19.29 -12.05 -20.24
CA VAL A 99 -18.19 -12.93 -20.64
C VAL A 99 -16.97 -12.55 -19.83
N VAL A 100 -16.36 -13.53 -19.19
CA VAL A 100 -15.20 -13.36 -18.33
C VAL A 100 -13.98 -13.94 -19.03
N GLY A 101 -13.01 -13.10 -19.37
CA GLY A 101 -11.83 -13.50 -20.15
C GLY A 101 -12.05 -13.45 -21.65
N GLY A 102 -11.19 -14.13 -22.41
CA GLY A 102 -11.17 -14.08 -23.86
C GLY A 102 -10.75 -12.72 -24.43
N ASP A 103 -10.85 -12.58 -25.76
CA ASP A 103 -10.54 -11.34 -26.47
C ASP A 103 -11.52 -10.20 -26.15
N ASP A 104 -12.71 -10.52 -25.62
CA ASP A 104 -13.83 -9.59 -25.48
C ASP A 104 -13.78 -8.76 -24.18
N GLU A 105 -13.36 -9.31 -23.03
CA GLU A 105 -13.41 -8.58 -21.75
C GLU A 105 -12.33 -8.97 -20.71
N PRO A 106 -11.04 -8.67 -20.95
CA PRO A 106 -9.96 -9.00 -20.00
C PRO A 106 -10.09 -8.27 -18.65
N GLY A 107 -10.89 -7.21 -18.58
CA GLY A 107 -11.20 -6.48 -17.34
C GLY A 107 -12.09 -7.26 -16.38
N ALA A 108 -13.08 -8.00 -16.90
CA ALA A 108 -13.99 -8.81 -16.11
C ALA A 108 -13.23 -9.92 -15.36
N TRP A 109 -12.25 -10.54 -16.02
CA TRP A 109 -11.37 -11.54 -15.42
C TRP A 109 -10.70 -11.06 -14.13
N LEU A 110 -10.14 -9.85 -14.14
CA LEU A 110 -9.49 -9.29 -12.95
C LEU A 110 -10.49 -9.14 -11.79
N SER A 111 -11.68 -8.63 -12.10
CA SER A 111 -12.73 -8.44 -11.10
C SER A 111 -13.29 -9.76 -10.55
N MET A 112 -13.13 -10.88 -11.26
CA MET A 112 -13.63 -12.20 -10.90
C MET A 112 -12.57 -13.13 -10.31
N ILE A 113 -11.37 -12.60 -10.03
CA ILE A 113 -10.23 -13.44 -9.60
C ILE A 113 -10.51 -14.23 -8.31
N GLN A 114 -11.36 -13.70 -7.42
CA GLN A 114 -11.76 -14.42 -6.20
C GLN A 114 -12.52 -15.69 -6.55
N GLY A 115 -13.54 -15.58 -7.42
CA GLY A 115 -14.32 -16.72 -7.90
C GLY A 115 -13.47 -17.71 -8.70
N ILE A 116 -12.66 -17.21 -9.63
CA ILE A 116 -11.78 -18.05 -10.47
C ILE A 116 -10.79 -18.84 -9.61
N SER A 117 -10.09 -18.18 -8.69
CA SER A 117 -9.14 -18.86 -7.80
C SER A 117 -9.82 -19.86 -6.87
N LEU A 118 -11.07 -19.59 -6.48
CA LEU A 118 -11.86 -20.48 -5.63
C LEU A 118 -12.29 -21.76 -6.36
N GLY A 119 -12.75 -21.66 -7.61
CA GLY A 119 -13.07 -22.82 -8.45
C GLY A 119 -11.84 -23.69 -8.71
N LEU A 120 -10.72 -23.07 -9.08
CA LEU A 120 -9.44 -23.76 -9.30
C LEU A 120 -8.92 -24.42 -8.03
N PHE A 121 -9.00 -23.74 -6.89
CA PHE A 121 -8.60 -24.31 -5.59
C PHE A 121 -9.45 -25.51 -5.19
N LYS A 122 -10.75 -25.48 -5.46
CA LYS A 122 -11.66 -26.58 -5.15
C LYS A 122 -11.34 -27.84 -5.97
N ALA A 123 -11.10 -27.68 -7.26
CA ALA A 123 -10.77 -28.79 -8.16
C ALA A 123 -9.33 -29.32 -7.94
N HIS A 124 -8.36 -28.41 -7.78
CA HIS A 124 -6.93 -28.72 -7.80
C HIS A 124 -6.16 -28.08 -6.63
N PRO A 125 -6.50 -28.39 -5.36
CA PRO A 125 -5.99 -27.68 -4.16
C PRO A 125 -4.48 -27.83 -3.94
N GLU A 126 -3.87 -28.87 -4.49
CA GLU A 126 -2.42 -29.08 -4.42
C GLU A 126 -1.63 -28.17 -5.39
N HIS A 127 -2.31 -27.56 -6.37
CA HIS A 127 -1.69 -26.77 -7.44
C HIS A 127 -2.13 -25.30 -7.49
N PHE A 128 -3.32 -24.99 -6.98
CA PHE A 128 -3.85 -23.64 -6.89
C PHE A 128 -4.09 -23.23 -5.45
N ALA A 129 -3.87 -21.96 -5.13
CA ALA A 129 -4.15 -21.35 -3.85
C ALA A 129 -5.39 -20.46 -3.98
N LEU A 130 -6.28 -20.54 -3.00
CA LEU A 130 -7.41 -19.62 -2.88
C LEU A 130 -6.89 -18.18 -2.70
N TYR A 131 -7.37 -17.24 -3.51
CA TYR A 131 -7.01 -15.83 -3.41
C TYR A 131 -8.25 -14.96 -3.18
N LEU A 132 -8.39 -14.44 -1.95
CA LEU A 132 -9.51 -13.57 -1.59
C LEU A 132 -9.15 -12.10 -1.49
N PHE A 133 -7.89 -11.68 -1.63
CA PHE A 133 -7.44 -10.30 -1.32
C PHE A 133 -7.79 -9.22 -2.37
N LEU A 134 -8.84 -9.40 -3.18
CA LEU A 134 -9.32 -8.35 -4.09
C LEU A 134 -9.66 -7.09 -3.28
N ARG A 135 -9.07 -5.95 -3.67
CA ARG A 135 -9.13 -4.64 -3.01
C ARG A 135 -8.53 -4.61 -1.61
N GLN A 136 -7.79 -5.65 -1.23
CA GLN A 136 -7.10 -5.78 0.06
C GLN A 136 -5.66 -6.24 -0.15
N PHE A 137 -5.06 -5.93 -1.31
CA PHE A 137 -3.68 -6.33 -1.62
C PHE A 137 -2.64 -5.78 -0.62
N ASN A 138 -2.90 -4.65 0.04
CA ASN A 138 -2.05 -4.18 1.14
C ASN A 138 -1.97 -5.20 2.29
N ARG A 139 -3.08 -5.84 2.66
CA ARG A 139 -3.11 -6.89 3.70
C ARG A 139 -2.37 -8.14 3.24
N PHE A 140 -2.50 -8.49 1.97
CA PHE A 140 -1.72 -9.59 1.39
C PHE A 140 -0.21 -9.32 1.48
N ASN A 141 0.21 -8.09 1.15
CA ASN A 141 1.62 -7.68 1.29
C ASN A 141 2.07 -7.70 2.76
N GLU A 142 1.27 -7.18 3.69
CA GLU A 142 1.58 -7.22 5.13
C GLU A 142 1.80 -8.67 5.62
N ILE A 143 0.95 -9.61 5.20
CA ILE A 143 1.13 -11.04 5.48
C ILE A 143 2.43 -11.57 4.86
N CYS A 144 2.67 -11.25 3.59
CA CYS A 144 3.86 -11.74 2.90
C CYS A 144 5.15 -11.21 3.52
N ASP A 145 5.21 -9.91 3.81
CA ASP A 145 6.34 -9.24 4.45
C ASP A 145 6.58 -9.79 5.85
N GLU A 146 5.52 -9.96 6.64
CA GLU A 146 5.63 -10.47 8.00
C GLU A 146 6.23 -11.87 7.99
N PHE A 147 5.68 -12.79 7.20
CA PHE A 147 6.04 -14.21 7.22
C PHE A 147 7.16 -14.61 6.26
N GLY A 148 7.65 -13.67 5.44
CA GLY A 148 8.74 -13.89 4.49
C GLY A 148 8.32 -14.63 3.21
N ILE A 149 7.09 -14.43 2.75
CA ILE A 149 6.60 -14.92 1.46
C ILE A 149 7.05 -13.93 0.38
N ALA A 150 7.63 -14.43 -0.71
CA ALA A 150 8.08 -13.57 -1.80
C ALA A 150 6.87 -12.95 -2.53
N VAL A 151 6.74 -11.63 -2.49
CA VAL A 151 5.75 -10.88 -3.28
C VAL A 151 6.28 -10.71 -4.71
N PRO A 152 5.57 -11.18 -5.75
CA PRO A 152 6.01 -10.99 -7.13
C PRO A 152 5.97 -9.51 -7.54
N VAL A 153 6.79 -9.15 -8.54
CA VAL A 153 6.83 -7.77 -9.07
C VAL A 153 5.46 -7.42 -9.67
N LEU A 154 4.88 -6.33 -9.15
CA LEU A 154 3.57 -5.84 -9.59
C LEU A 154 3.57 -5.50 -11.09
N PRO A 155 2.53 -5.91 -11.83
CA PRO A 155 2.36 -5.55 -13.23
C PRO A 155 2.01 -4.06 -13.38
N GLY A 156 2.22 -3.52 -14.58
CA GLY A 156 1.81 -2.15 -14.90
C GLY A 156 0.30 -2.03 -15.10
N LYS A 157 -0.25 -0.84 -14.82
CA LYS A 157 -1.69 -0.55 -14.92
C LYS A 157 -2.31 -0.93 -16.27
N ALA A 158 -1.61 -0.66 -17.38
CA ALA A 158 -2.11 -0.85 -18.74
C ALA A 158 -1.99 -2.30 -19.26
N SER A 159 -1.23 -3.16 -18.58
CA SER A 159 -0.95 -4.52 -19.04
C SER A 159 -2.01 -5.51 -18.52
N TRP A 160 -3.21 -5.50 -19.10
CA TRP A 160 -4.33 -6.33 -18.63
C TRP A 160 -3.99 -7.83 -18.59
N ARG A 161 -3.33 -8.38 -19.61
CA ARG A 161 -2.90 -9.79 -19.62
C ARG A 161 -1.91 -10.07 -18.50
N ASP A 162 -0.89 -9.22 -18.31
CA ASP A 162 0.08 -9.41 -17.22
C ASP A 162 -0.57 -9.32 -15.84
N ARG A 163 -1.61 -8.48 -15.70
CA ARG A 163 -2.42 -8.36 -14.49
C ARG A 163 -3.24 -9.61 -14.23
N ALA A 164 -3.84 -10.20 -15.26
CA ALA A 164 -4.57 -11.47 -15.15
C ALA A 164 -3.61 -12.60 -14.76
N MET A 165 -2.50 -12.73 -15.48
CA MET A 165 -1.46 -13.74 -15.23
C MET A 165 -0.73 -13.54 -13.89
N PHE A 166 -0.87 -12.38 -13.24
CA PHE A 166 -0.25 -12.09 -11.95
C PHE A 166 -0.68 -13.08 -10.86
N TYR A 167 -1.91 -13.61 -10.94
CA TYR A 167 -2.38 -14.64 -10.02
C TYR A 167 -1.49 -15.89 -10.03
N LEU A 168 -1.01 -16.35 -11.19
CA LEU A 168 -0.11 -17.50 -11.25
C LEU A 168 1.21 -17.26 -10.50
N ARG A 169 1.70 -16.02 -10.50
CA ARG A 169 2.91 -15.64 -9.74
C ARG A 169 2.65 -15.66 -8.24
N ILE A 170 1.50 -15.12 -7.80
CA ILE A 170 1.06 -15.22 -6.40
C ILE A 170 0.91 -16.68 -5.98
N ASN A 171 0.23 -17.47 -6.82
CA ASN A 171 0.00 -18.89 -6.60
C ASN A 171 1.31 -19.65 -6.42
N ALA A 172 2.30 -19.41 -7.29
CA ALA A 172 3.62 -20.03 -7.18
C ALA A 172 4.29 -19.72 -5.83
N SER A 173 4.29 -18.46 -5.39
CA SER A 173 4.83 -18.06 -4.09
C SER A 173 4.11 -18.74 -2.92
N LEU A 174 2.78 -18.83 -2.96
CA LEU A 174 1.98 -19.45 -1.93
C LEU A 174 2.16 -20.98 -1.88
N GLN A 175 2.22 -21.64 -3.05
CA GLN A 175 2.47 -23.07 -3.13
C GLN A 175 3.89 -23.44 -2.67
N GLU A 176 4.88 -22.60 -2.98
CA GLU A 176 6.24 -22.78 -2.46
C GLU A 176 6.27 -22.66 -0.94
N PHE A 177 5.65 -21.61 -0.38
CA PHE A 177 5.53 -21.44 1.07
C PHE A 177 4.85 -22.66 1.72
N ARG A 178 3.74 -23.13 1.15
CA ARG A 178 3.02 -24.33 1.60
C ARG A 178 3.94 -25.55 1.64
N ARG A 179 4.70 -25.81 0.56
CA ARG A 179 5.62 -26.95 0.45
C ARG A 179 6.79 -26.86 1.41
N ILE A 180 7.45 -25.70 1.54
CA ILE A 180 8.55 -25.48 2.49
C ILE A 180 8.11 -25.74 3.93
N HIS A 181 6.89 -25.36 4.28
CA HIS A 181 6.36 -25.49 5.63
C HIS A 181 5.51 -26.76 5.85
N ALA A 182 5.37 -27.60 4.84
CA ALA A 182 4.57 -28.83 4.85
C ALA A 182 3.12 -28.61 5.31
N LEU A 183 2.52 -27.49 4.87
CA LEU A 183 1.12 -27.18 5.15
C LEU A 183 0.23 -27.95 4.16
N THR A 184 -0.90 -28.45 4.63
CA THR A 184 -1.99 -28.89 3.73
C THR A 184 -2.62 -27.68 3.01
N PRO A 185 -3.34 -27.88 1.90
CA PRO A 185 -4.09 -26.79 1.26
C PRO A 185 -5.08 -26.09 2.22
N ALA A 186 -5.75 -26.86 3.08
CA ALA A 186 -6.66 -26.32 4.09
C ALA A 186 -5.92 -25.49 5.17
N GLU A 187 -4.75 -25.94 5.59
CA GLU A 187 -3.88 -25.21 6.51
C GLU A 187 -3.36 -23.90 5.91
N LEU A 188 -2.99 -23.88 4.62
CA LEU A 188 -2.61 -22.65 3.93
C LEU A 188 -3.76 -21.63 3.95
N CYS A 189 -4.99 -22.06 3.69
CA CYS A 189 -6.16 -21.19 3.79
C CYS A 189 -6.39 -20.68 5.21
N ALA A 190 -6.36 -21.56 6.22
CA ALA A 190 -6.48 -21.15 7.62
C ALA A 190 -5.34 -20.19 8.05
N PHE A 191 -4.14 -20.38 7.50
CA PHE A 191 -3.01 -19.49 7.71
C PHE A 191 -3.28 -18.08 7.15
N LEU A 192 -3.70 -17.97 5.87
CA LEU A 192 -3.93 -16.70 5.19
C LEU A 192 -5.15 -15.93 5.73
N TYR A 193 -6.21 -16.66 6.07
CA TYR A 193 -7.53 -16.07 6.29
C TYR A 193 -7.96 -16.02 7.76
N ASP A 194 -7.34 -16.81 8.64
CA ASP A 194 -7.62 -16.79 10.07
C ASP A 194 -6.37 -16.42 10.87
N PHE A 195 -5.31 -17.22 10.84
CA PHE A 195 -4.13 -17.00 11.70
C PHE A 195 -3.44 -15.66 11.43
N SER A 196 -3.05 -15.39 10.19
CA SER A 196 -2.25 -14.21 9.85
C SER A 196 -3.00 -12.90 10.14
N PRO A 197 -4.29 -12.75 9.77
CA PRO A 197 -5.05 -11.55 10.11
C PRO A 197 -5.17 -11.30 11.62
N HIS A 198 -5.37 -12.35 12.44
CA HIS A 198 -5.41 -12.18 13.91
C HIS A 198 -4.03 -11.89 14.50
N HIS A 199 -2.96 -12.43 13.91
CA HIS A 199 -1.60 -12.16 14.33
C HIS A 199 -1.18 -10.72 14.02
N LEU A 200 -1.61 -10.22 12.85
CA LEU A 200 -1.34 -8.87 12.37
C LEU A 200 -2.35 -7.83 12.89
N ALA A 201 -3.41 -8.27 13.57
CA ALA A 201 -4.39 -7.39 14.16
C ALA A 201 -3.71 -6.55 15.25
N GLN A 202 -3.18 -5.39 14.86
CA GLN A 202 -2.87 -4.32 15.78
C GLN A 202 -4.20 -3.71 16.24
N GLU A 203 -4.27 -3.27 17.50
CA GLU A 203 -5.28 -2.29 17.86
C GLU A 203 -5.14 -1.13 16.89
N ARG A 204 -6.15 -0.92 16.04
CA ARG A 204 -6.20 0.25 15.17
C ARG A 204 -6.35 1.45 16.09
N GLY A 205 -5.21 2.02 16.50
CA GLY A 205 -5.16 3.25 17.27
C GLY A 205 -5.82 4.38 16.48
N GLU A 206 -5.95 5.54 17.12
CA GLU A 206 -6.53 6.72 16.47
C GLU A 206 -5.86 7.00 15.11
N LEU A 207 -6.65 7.52 14.16
CA LEU A 207 -6.12 7.95 12.87
C LEU A 207 -5.12 9.09 13.12
N PRO A 208 -3.90 9.03 12.55
CA PRO A 208 -2.91 10.08 12.75
C PRO A 208 -3.43 11.40 12.16
N PRO A 209 -2.87 12.55 12.56
CA PRO A 209 -3.23 13.84 11.97
C PRO A 209 -3.11 13.81 10.43
N ALA A 210 -4.04 14.47 9.74
CA ALA A 210 -4.06 14.42 8.29
C ALA A 210 -2.96 15.28 7.68
N SER A 211 -2.15 14.72 6.79
CA SER A 211 -1.05 15.45 6.14
C SER A 211 -1.44 16.05 4.79
N LYS A 212 -2.41 15.42 4.10
CA LYS A 212 -2.88 15.83 2.78
C LYS A 212 -4.39 15.68 2.63
N VAL A 213 -4.91 16.27 1.55
CA VAL A 213 -6.30 16.11 1.12
C VAL A 213 -6.34 15.54 -0.29
N TRP A 214 -7.23 14.57 -0.50
CA TRP A 214 -7.41 13.88 -1.76
C TRP A 214 -8.87 13.95 -2.20
N PHE A 215 -9.09 14.00 -3.50
CA PHE A 215 -10.42 13.99 -4.10
C PHE A 215 -10.82 12.55 -4.46
N LEU A 216 -12.03 12.13 -4.11
CA LEU A 216 -12.60 10.84 -4.48
C LEU A 216 -13.91 11.05 -5.24
N MET A 217 -14.21 10.14 -6.18
CA MET A 217 -15.37 10.23 -7.07
C MET A 217 -16.36 9.09 -6.78
N GLY A 218 -17.54 9.42 -6.27
CA GLY A 218 -18.68 8.52 -6.04
C GLY A 218 -19.71 8.53 -7.14
N GLY A 219 -20.19 7.34 -7.52
CA GLY A 219 -21.25 7.12 -8.52
C GLY A 219 -20.74 6.97 -9.95
N ALA A 220 -19.42 6.80 -10.13
CA ALA A 220 -18.85 6.62 -11.46
C ALA A 220 -19.02 5.16 -11.93
N GLY A 221 -19.72 4.96 -13.04
CA GLY A 221 -19.84 3.63 -13.67
C GLY A 221 -20.85 2.69 -13.01
N ASP A 222 -21.95 3.23 -12.47
CA ASP A 222 -23.08 2.45 -11.93
C ASP A 222 -22.69 1.47 -10.80
N SER A 223 -21.93 1.98 -9.83
CA SER A 223 -21.20 1.22 -8.82
C SER A 223 -21.95 0.96 -7.50
N ASN A 224 -23.27 1.24 -7.42
CA ASN A 224 -24.03 1.30 -6.15
C ASN A 224 -23.41 2.23 -5.08
N ASP A 225 -22.52 3.15 -5.51
CA ASP A 225 -21.81 4.07 -4.62
C ASP A 225 -22.78 5.01 -3.91
N PHE A 226 -23.86 5.42 -4.59
CA PHE A 226 -24.82 6.35 -4.04
C PHE A 226 -25.61 5.75 -2.88
N GLU A 227 -26.05 4.51 -3.02
CA GLU A 227 -26.72 3.71 -2.00
C GLU A 227 -25.79 3.53 -0.79
N PHE A 228 -24.53 3.17 -1.04
CA PHE A 228 -23.53 3.08 0.03
C PHE A 228 -23.34 4.41 0.75
N LEU A 229 -23.13 5.51 0.02
CA LEU A 229 -22.85 6.83 0.59
C LEU A 229 -24.02 7.38 1.41
N ASP A 230 -25.25 7.07 1.02
CA ASP A 230 -26.47 7.44 1.73
C ASP A 230 -26.67 6.61 3.00
N ALA A 231 -26.43 5.29 2.93
CA ALA A 231 -26.57 4.38 4.05
C ALA A 231 -25.38 4.44 5.04
N ALA A 232 -24.24 4.96 4.62
CA ALA A 232 -23.03 4.98 5.43
C ALA A 232 -23.20 5.78 6.75
N GLY A 233 -22.81 5.15 7.85
CA GLY A 233 -22.67 5.76 9.17
C GLY A 233 -21.20 6.09 9.50
N ASP A 234 -20.95 6.41 10.77
CA ASP A 234 -19.61 6.81 11.26
C ASP A 234 -18.62 5.63 11.21
N ASP A 235 -19.13 4.41 11.41
CA ASP A 235 -18.38 3.15 11.46
C ASP A 235 -18.20 2.51 10.08
N SER A 236 -18.81 3.10 9.04
CA SER A 236 -18.76 2.55 7.69
C SER A 236 -17.36 2.69 7.11
N THR A 237 -16.91 1.63 6.44
CA THR A 237 -15.65 1.62 5.68
C THR A 237 -15.91 1.13 4.26
N SER A 238 -15.13 1.63 3.31
CA SER A 238 -15.21 1.18 1.93
C SER A 238 -13.91 1.48 1.18
N TYR A 239 -13.65 0.71 0.13
CA TYR A 239 -12.53 0.93 -0.77
C TYR A 239 -12.93 1.91 -1.87
N TRP A 240 -11.95 2.68 -2.36
CA TRP A 240 -12.15 3.65 -3.42
C TRP A 240 -10.95 3.71 -4.35
N GLN A 241 -11.16 4.17 -5.58
CA GLN A 241 -10.05 4.59 -6.44
C GLN A 241 -9.36 5.80 -5.80
N GLY A 242 -8.18 5.56 -5.23
CA GLY A 242 -7.38 6.57 -4.52
C GLY A 242 -6.08 6.92 -5.23
N ASN A 243 -5.23 7.66 -4.51
CA ASN A 243 -3.85 7.90 -4.90
C ASN A 243 -2.94 6.96 -4.11
N VAL A 244 -1.87 6.44 -4.72
CA VAL A 244 -0.86 5.62 -4.03
C VAL A 244 -0.02 6.42 -3.02
N ASP A 245 0.04 7.75 -3.17
CA ASP A 245 0.71 8.67 -2.24
C ASP A 245 -0.14 9.03 -1.01
N THR A 246 -1.38 8.54 -0.93
CA THR A 246 -2.24 8.72 0.23
C THR A 246 -1.63 8.03 1.44
N ARG A 247 -1.65 8.70 2.59
CA ARG A 247 -1.25 8.11 3.87
C ARG A 247 -2.46 7.90 4.76
N ARG A 248 -2.43 6.87 5.61
CA ARG A 248 -3.43 6.65 6.65
C ARG A 248 -3.64 7.96 7.42
N GLY A 249 -4.90 8.33 7.63
CA GLY A 249 -5.29 9.59 8.26
C GLY A 249 -5.42 10.78 7.32
N ASP A 250 -5.00 10.73 6.06
CA ASP A 250 -5.27 11.84 5.13
C ASP A 250 -6.78 12.11 4.95
N ILE A 251 -7.13 13.32 4.52
CA ILE A 251 -8.53 13.75 4.31
C ILE A 251 -9.00 13.37 2.92
N MET A 252 -10.18 12.77 2.81
CA MET A 252 -10.79 12.40 1.53
C MET A 252 -12.05 13.24 1.31
N VAL A 253 -12.06 14.05 0.25
CA VAL A 253 -13.24 14.81 -0.20
C VAL A 253 -14.05 13.93 -1.14
N MET A 254 -15.23 13.49 -0.72
CA MET A 254 -16.11 12.67 -1.54
C MET A 254 -16.99 13.54 -2.43
N TRP A 255 -16.77 13.46 -3.74
CA TRP A 255 -17.58 14.10 -4.77
C TRP A 255 -18.52 13.09 -5.43
N CYS A 256 -19.82 13.35 -5.41
CA CYS A 256 -20.76 12.56 -6.20
C CYS A 256 -20.83 13.09 -7.63
N VAL A 257 -20.66 12.20 -8.62
CA VAL A 257 -20.85 12.54 -10.04
C VAL A 257 -22.32 12.80 -10.37
N SER A 258 -22.59 13.08 -11.64
CA SER A 258 -23.95 13.19 -12.18
C SER A 258 -24.79 11.95 -11.80
N PRO A 259 -26.07 12.10 -11.40
CA PRO A 259 -26.86 13.33 -11.42
C PRO A 259 -26.70 14.24 -10.19
N ARG A 260 -26.03 13.80 -9.13
CA ARG A 260 -25.91 14.54 -7.86
C ARG A 260 -25.02 15.77 -7.98
N SER A 261 -23.82 15.62 -8.55
CA SER A 261 -22.88 16.72 -8.85
C SER A 261 -22.61 17.67 -7.67
N TYR A 262 -22.26 17.11 -6.52
CA TYR A 262 -21.91 17.87 -5.32
C TYR A 262 -20.86 17.15 -4.45
N VAL A 263 -20.18 17.89 -3.58
CA VAL A 263 -19.41 17.31 -2.46
C VAL A 263 -20.40 16.74 -1.45
N HIS A 264 -20.33 15.42 -1.24
CA HIS A 264 -21.27 14.68 -0.42
C HIS A 264 -20.85 14.63 1.05
N SER A 265 -19.58 14.32 1.31
CA SER A 265 -19.04 14.11 2.65
C SER A 265 -17.52 14.21 2.66
N ILE A 266 -16.95 14.32 3.85
CA ILE A 266 -15.51 14.23 4.10
C ILE A 266 -15.24 12.92 4.82
N TRP A 267 -14.17 12.22 4.46
CA TRP A 267 -13.75 10.97 5.10
C TRP A 267 -12.28 11.03 5.47
N ARG A 268 -11.79 9.98 6.14
CA ARG A 268 -10.36 9.77 6.43
C ARG A 268 -9.88 8.49 5.76
N ALA A 269 -8.62 8.47 5.33
CA ALA A 269 -7.99 7.23 4.88
C ALA A 269 -7.71 6.28 6.05
N GLU A 270 -8.24 5.06 5.97
CA GLU A 270 -7.98 3.97 6.94
C GLU A 270 -6.66 3.25 6.65
N THR A 271 -6.17 3.34 5.41
CA THR A 271 -4.92 2.74 4.95
C THR A 271 -4.09 3.78 4.19
N ASP A 272 -2.80 3.50 4.03
CA ASP A 272 -2.05 4.11 2.94
C ASP A 272 -2.69 3.74 1.59
N GLY A 273 -2.41 4.54 0.56
CA GLY A 273 -2.74 4.20 -0.81
C GLY A 273 -1.89 3.05 -1.30
N PHE A 274 -2.49 2.12 -2.04
CA PHE A 274 -1.78 0.95 -2.56
C PHE A 274 -2.22 0.60 -3.97
N ILE A 275 -1.44 -0.27 -4.61
CA ILE A 275 -1.79 -0.88 -5.89
C ILE A 275 -2.49 -2.20 -5.62
N ASP A 276 -3.65 -2.39 -6.22
CA ASP A 276 -4.29 -3.69 -6.33
C ASP A 276 -4.27 -4.14 -7.81
N PRO A 277 -3.53 -5.22 -8.14
CA PRO A 277 -3.37 -5.65 -9.52
C PRO A 277 -4.68 -6.13 -10.15
N PHE A 278 -5.68 -6.52 -9.36
CA PHE A 278 -6.94 -7.07 -9.83
C PHE A 278 -8.10 -6.06 -9.78
N PHE A 279 -7.92 -4.93 -9.10
CA PHE A 279 -8.91 -3.85 -9.12
C PHE A 279 -8.86 -3.06 -10.43
N HIS A 280 -10.00 -2.83 -11.09
CA HIS A 280 -10.09 -2.14 -12.38
C HIS A 280 -9.26 -0.84 -12.43
N TYR A 281 -9.40 0.02 -11.40
CA TYR A 281 -8.71 1.30 -11.34
C TYR A 281 -7.24 1.25 -10.90
N HIS A 282 -6.76 0.06 -10.50
CA HIS A 282 -5.39 -0.27 -10.10
C HIS A 282 -4.89 0.38 -8.81
N SER A 283 -5.23 1.63 -8.52
CA SER A 283 -4.94 2.28 -7.24
C SER A 283 -6.14 2.23 -6.31
N THR A 284 -5.89 1.91 -5.05
CA THR A 284 -6.92 1.69 -4.03
C THR A 284 -6.55 2.38 -2.72
N VAL A 285 -7.57 2.86 -2.02
CA VAL A 285 -7.49 3.32 -0.63
C VAL A 285 -8.74 2.84 0.10
N TRP A 286 -8.61 2.46 1.37
CA TRP A 286 -9.77 2.27 2.24
C TRP A 286 -10.07 3.56 3.01
N ILE A 287 -11.33 3.94 3.08
CA ILE A 287 -11.79 5.13 3.81
C ILE A 287 -12.74 4.74 4.95
N GLY A 288 -12.81 5.61 5.95
CA GLY A 288 -13.66 5.50 7.13
C GLY A 288 -13.85 6.87 7.79
N ALA A 289 -14.43 6.89 8.99
CA ALA A 289 -14.67 8.09 9.79
C ALA A 289 -15.39 9.19 8.98
N ARG A 290 -16.56 8.84 8.43
CA ARG A 290 -17.37 9.74 7.61
C ARG A 290 -17.84 10.95 8.41
N VAL A 291 -17.74 12.12 7.81
CA VAL A 291 -18.40 13.35 8.25
C VAL A 291 -19.27 13.86 7.12
N LYS A 292 -20.59 13.78 7.30
CA LYS A 292 -21.56 14.33 6.33
C LYS A 292 -21.49 15.86 6.36
N VAL A 293 -21.48 16.49 5.18
CA VAL A 293 -21.48 17.95 5.05
C VAL A 293 -22.72 18.40 4.25
N PRO A 294 -23.13 19.67 4.38
CA PRO A 294 -24.09 20.25 3.43
C PRO A 294 -23.57 20.11 2.00
N GLU A 295 -24.46 19.76 1.07
CA GLU A 295 -24.10 19.55 -0.33
C GLU A 295 -23.49 20.83 -0.91
N ILE A 296 -22.25 20.74 -1.40
CA ILE A 296 -21.59 21.84 -2.12
C ILE A 296 -21.63 21.51 -3.62
N THR A 297 -22.51 22.19 -4.35
CA THR A 297 -22.79 21.89 -5.76
C THR A 297 -21.63 22.27 -6.67
N PHE A 298 -21.59 21.67 -7.87
CA PHE A 298 -20.60 22.05 -8.89
C PHE A 298 -20.61 23.55 -9.17
N ARG A 299 -21.80 24.16 -9.25
CA ARG A 299 -21.97 25.59 -9.50
C ARG A 299 -21.30 26.44 -8.42
N GLU A 300 -21.38 26.04 -7.16
CA GLU A 300 -20.75 26.75 -6.05
C GLU A 300 -19.22 26.64 -6.11
N ILE A 301 -18.69 25.45 -6.43
CA ILE A 301 -17.25 25.23 -6.59
C ILE A 301 -16.70 26.01 -7.78
N ALA A 302 -17.40 25.97 -8.92
CA ALA A 302 -16.99 26.67 -10.14
C ALA A 302 -17.05 28.20 -10.00
N ALA A 303 -17.83 28.73 -9.06
CA ALA A 303 -17.92 30.16 -8.77
C ALA A 303 -16.91 30.63 -7.70
N ASP A 304 -16.21 29.72 -7.03
CA ASP A 304 -15.27 30.09 -5.97
C ASP A 304 -13.93 30.58 -6.54
N PRO A 305 -13.35 31.68 -6.01
CA PRO A 305 -12.10 32.24 -6.52
C PRO A 305 -10.89 31.30 -6.47
N VAL A 306 -10.85 30.36 -5.53
CA VAL A 306 -9.74 29.39 -5.41
C VAL A 306 -10.02 28.21 -6.34
N TRP A 307 -11.18 27.57 -6.20
CA TRP A 307 -11.50 26.34 -6.93
C TRP A 307 -11.69 26.53 -8.43
N SER A 308 -12.24 27.66 -8.88
CA SER A 308 -12.46 27.94 -10.32
C SER A 308 -11.17 27.88 -11.16
N ASN A 309 -10.01 28.09 -10.53
CA ASN A 309 -8.70 28.00 -11.18
C ASN A 309 -8.20 26.56 -11.35
N LYS A 310 -8.74 25.59 -10.59
CA LYS A 310 -8.29 24.19 -10.64
C LYS A 310 -8.64 23.56 -12.00
N PRO A 311 -7.67 22.97 -12.72
CA PRO A 311 -7.94 22.31 -14.00
C PRO A 311 -9.03 21.24 -13.94
N ALA A 312 -9.16 20.56 -12.80
CA ALA A 312 -10.20 19.56 -12.58
C ALA A 312 -11.62 20.15 -12.64
N VAL A 313 -11.83 21.40 -12.20
CA VAL A 313 -13.13 22.09 -12.31
C VAL A 313 -13.47 22.40 -13.76
N LYS A 314 -12.48 22.87 -14.54
CA LYS A 314 -12.64 23.10 -15.99
C LYS A 314 -12.97 21.83 -16.76
N ALA A 315 -12.46 20.69 -16.29
CA ALA A 315 -12.77 19.36 -16.82
C ALA A 315 -14.01 18.72 -16.19
N HIS A 316 -14.85 19.48 -15.46
CA HIS A 316 -16.05 18.96 -14.78
C HIS A 316 -15.78 17.72 -13.90
N PHE A 317 -14.61 17.69 -13.25
CA PHE A 317 -14.10 16.58 -12.45
C PHE A 317 -13.97 15.22 -13.16
N GLN A 318 -13.98 15.19 -14.50
CA GLN A 318 -13.69 13.96 -15.24
C GLN A 318 -12.30 13.41 -14.87
N GLY A 319 -12.27 12.16 -14.42
CA GLY A 319 -11.04 11.49 -13.95
C GLY A 319 -10.34 12.22 -12.80
N ALA A 320 -11.09 12.85 -11.89
CA ALA A 320 -10.51 13.57 -10.75
C ALA A 320 -10.21 12.71 -9.51
N SER A 321 -10.64 11.44 -9.48
CA SER A 321 -10.37 10.55 -8.34
C SER A 321 -8.88 10.37 -8.12
N GLY A 322 -8.44 10.44 -6.87
CA GLY A 322 -7.05 10.39 -6.47
C GLY A 322 -6.24 11.66 -6.76
N LYS A 323 -6.84 12.74 -7.28
CA LYS A 323 -6.10 14.02 -7.45
C LYS A 323 -5.95 14.75 -6.12
N PRO A 324 -4.81 15.43 -5.90
CA PRO A 324 -4.59 16.18 -4.68
C PRO A 324 -5.50 17.42 -4.62
N VAL A 325 -5.93 17.74 -3.41
CA VAL A 325 -6.58 19.00 -3.03
C VAL A 325 -5.58 19.77 -2.18
N THR A 326 -5.29 21.01 -2.57
CA THR A 326 -4.33 21.85 -1.83
C THR A 326 -4.92 22.32 -0.51
N ALA A 327 -4.07 22.79 0.41
CA ALA A 327 -4.54 23.38 1.66
C ALA A 327 -5.46 24.58 1.44
N GLU A 328 -5.13 25.43 0.45
CA GLU A 328 -5.95 26.60 0.11
C GLU A 328 -7.32 26.19 -0.45
N GLU A 329 -7.37 25.17 -1.32
CA GLU A 329 -8.60 24.61 -1.86
C GLU A 329 -9.46 23.98 -0.74
N TYR A 330 -8.84 23.24 0.18
CA TYR A 330 -9.57 22.65 1.30
C TYR A 330 -10.13 23.72 2.25
N GLU A 331 -9.36 24.75 2.59
CA GLU A 331 -9.86 25.87 3.39
C GLU A 331 -10.97 26.65 2.66
N ALA A 332 -10.90 26.78 1.33
CA ALA A 332 -12.00 27.33 0.54
C ALA A 332 -13.28 26.49 0.66
N LEU A 333 -13.16 25.16 0.57
CA LEU A 333 -14.26 24.23 0.76
C LEU A 333 -14.88 24.36 2.17
N LEU A 334 -14.05 24.45 3.21
CA LEU A 334 -14.51 24.68 4.59
C LEU A 334 -15.27 26.00 4.75
N ARG A 335 -14.84 27.07 4.05
CA ARG A 335 -15.61 28.33 4.01
C ARG A 335 -16.97 28.14 3.33
N MET A 336 -17.08 27.34 2.27
CA MET A 336 -18.37 27.04 1.63
C MET A 336 -19.29 26.27 2.59
N ILE A 337 -18.76 25.24 3.25
CA ILE A 337 -19.49 24.44 4.24
C ILE A 337 -20.00 25.34 5.37
N LYS A 338 -19.15 26.24 5.89
CA LYS A 338 -19.54 27.20 6.94
C LYS A 338 -20.67 28.13 6.50
N ARG A 339 -20.62 28.67 5.27
CA ARG A 339 -21.69 29.52 4.72
C ARG A 339 -23.03 28.78 4.65
N LYS A 340 -22.99 27.47 4.40
CA LYS A 340 -24.16 26.57 4.44
C LYS A 340 -24.49 26.04 5.84
N ARG A 341 -23.97 26.69 6.89
CA ARG A 341 -24.20 26.33 8.31
C ARG A 341 -23.73 24.92 8.68
N GLY A 342 -22.81 24.35 7.93
CA GLY A 342 -22.15 23.08 8.28
C GLY A 342 -21.24 23.23 9.50
N LYS A 343 -21.18 22.19 10.33
CA LYS A 343 -20.39 22.16 11.56
C LYS A 343 -18.93 21.83 11.26
N LEU A 344 -18.05 22.81 11.49
CA LEU A 344 -16.62 22.66 11.19
C LEU A 344 -15.82 21.95 12.27
N SER A 345 -16.32 21.86 13.51
CA SER A 345 -15.57 21.25 14.61
C SER A 345 -15.40 19.74 14.47
N ASP A 346 -16.24 19.11 13.65
CA ASP A 346 -16.20 17.66 13.42
C ASP A 346 -15.35 17.33 12.18
N LEU A 347 -14.90 18.35 11.43
CA LEU A 347 -14.12 18.16 10.20
C LEU A 347 -12.62 18.07 10.51
N PRO A 348 -11.90 17.12 9.88
CA PRO A 348 -10.47 17.02 10.04
C PRO A 348 -9.78 18.28 9.51
N ARG A 349 -8.64 18.62 10.11
CA ARG A 349 -7.78 19.71 9.65
C ARG A 349 -6.50 19.15 9.09
N LEU A 350 -5.98 19.82 8.07
CA LEU A 350 -4.63 19.59 7.63
C LEU A 350 -3.69 19.96 8.78
N HIS A 351 -2.90 18.99 9.19
CA HIS A 351 -1.75 19.20 10.03
C HIS A 351 -0.57 19.47 9.11
N GLY A 352 0.10 20.60 9.32
CA GLY A 352 1.38 20.84 8.65
C GLY A 352 2.42 19.80 9.10
N PRO A 353 3.55 19.70 8.39
CA PRO A 353 4.68 18.93 8.92
C PRO A 353 4.99 19.40 10.34
N ASP A 354 5.15 18.45 11.27
CA ASP A 354 5.39 18.70 12.69
C ASP A 354 6.80 19.22 12.97
N LEU A 355 7.18 20.30 12.31
CA LEU A 355 8.46 20.94 12.51
C LEU A 355 8.64 21.28 14.00
N PRO A 356 9.89 21.30 14.50
CA PRO A 356 10.17 21.81 15.83
C PRO A 356 9.58 23.22 16.00
N ASP A 357 9.12 23.55 17.21
CA ASP A 357 8.50 24.85 17.49
C ASP A 357 9.38 25.99 16.99
N HIS A 358 8.76 26.94 16.29
CA HIS A 358 9.43 28.10 15.69
C HIS A 358 10.42 27.80 14.55
N VAL A 359 10.41 26.59 13.99
CA VAL A 359 11.18 26.26 12.79
C VAL A 359 10.28 26.35 11.56
N ASP A 360 10.53 27.35 10.72
CA ASP A 360 10.08 27.36 9.32
C ASP A 360 11.26 27.08 8.41
N VAL A 361 11.02 26.40 7.29
CA VAL A 361 12.06 26.05 6.31
C VAL A 361 11.51 26.25 4.89
N GLU A 362 12.11 27.17 4.16
CA GLU A 362 11.72 27.55 2.80
C GLU A 362 12.68 26.98 1.74
N SER A 363 13.80 26.39 2.14
CA SER A 363 14.81 25.84 1.23
C SER A 363 15.49 24.56 1.76
N GLU A 364 16.14 23.81 0.87
CA GLU A 364 16.98 22.66 1.22
C GLU A 364 18.06 23.05 2.24
N ARG A 365 18.68 24.22 2.08
CA ARG A 365 19.70 24.70 3.01
C ARG A 365 19.16 24.93 4.42
N GLU A 366 17.92 25.39 4.54
CA GLU A 366 17.29 25.58 5.85
C GLU A 366 16.89 24.23 6.48
N VAL A 367 16.48 23.25 5.70
CA VAL A 367 16.31 21.87 6.19
C VAL A 367 17.61 21.35 6.77
N GLU A 368 18.73 21.56 6.08
CA GLU A 368 20.04 21.16 6.61
C GLU A 368 20.36 21.84 7.95
N GLN A 369 20.26 23.17 8.01
CA GLN A 369 20.72 23.96 9.15
C GLN A 369 19.80 23.89 10.37
N ARG A 370 18.48 23.86 10.12
CA ARG A 370 17.46 23.99 11.17
C ARG A 370 16.88 22.64 11.61
N LEU A 371 17.06 21.59 10.81
CA LEU A 371 16.52 20.25 11.12
C LEU A 371 17.63 19.20 11.21
N LEU A 372 18.42 19.02 10.14
CA LEU A 372 19.45 17.97 10.10
C LEU A 372 20.59 18.21 11.11
N GLU A 373 21.24 19.37 11.07
CA GLU A 373 22.39 19.67 11.93
C GLU A 373 22.03 19.58 13.44
N PRO A 374 20.87 20.08 13.92
CA PRO A 374 20.39 19.83 15.28
C PRO A 374 20.22 18.34 15.60
N LEU A 375 19.56 17.58 14.71
CA LEU A 375 19.39 16.13 14.90
C LEU A 375 20.75 15.41 15.00
N LEU A 376 21.73 15.77 14.15
CA LEU A 376 23.07 15.19 14.22
C LEU A 376 23.73 15.43 15.59
N ARG A 377 23.57 16.63 16.17
CA ARG A 377 24.07 16.94 17.51
C ARG A 377 23.40 16.09 18.58
N GLU A 378 22.09 15.87 18.51
CA GLU A 378 21.35 14.98 19.43
C GLU A 378 21.79 13.51 19.31
N LEU A 379 22.15 13.08 18.09
CA LEU A 379 22.73 11.76 17.80
C LEU A 379 24.20 11.63 18.27
N GLY A 380 24.77 12.70 18.83
CA GLY A 380 26.10 12.76 19.43
C GLY A 380 27.21 13.21 18.48
N TYR A 381 26.88 13.63 17.25
CA TYR A 381 27.84 14.15 16.30
C TYR A 381 28.22 15.61 16.59
N VAL A 382 29.40 15.99 16.10
CA VAL A 382 29.91 17.35 16.10
C VAL A 382 30.36 17.71 14.68
N GLU A 383 30.52 18.99 14.37
CA GLU A 383 30.77 19.48 13.00
C GLU A 383 31.97 18.83 12.30
N ARG A 384 33.00 18.44 13.04
CA ARG A 384 34.16 17.70 12.50
C ARG A 384 33.86 16.26 12.05
N ASP A 385 32.70 15.72 12.43
CA ASP A 385 32.31 14.36 12.08
C ASP A 385 31.62 14.27 10.71
N TRP A 386 31.31 15.39 10.06
CA TRP A 386 30.70 15.40 8.73
C TRP A 386 31.38 16.38 7.78
N ILE A 387 31.29 16.07 6.49
CA ILE A 387 31.78 16.92 5.40
C ILE A 387 30.59 17.28 4.52
N ARG A 388 30.36 18.58 4.36
CA ARG A 388 29.37 19.07 3.40
C ARG A 388 29.92 19.04 1.99
N ASN A 389 29.07 18.69 1.02
CA ASN A 389 29.43 18.68 -0.40
C ASN A 389 30.77 17.97 -0.65
N MET A 390 30.93 16.77 -0.09
CA MET A 390 32.17 16.00 -0.25
C MET A 390 32.35 15.64 -1.74
N PRO A 391 33.46 15.99 -2.39
CA PRO A 391 33.66 15.63 -3.80
C PRO A 391 33.86 14.12 -3.95
N VAL A 392 32.93 13.45 -4.64
CA VAL A 392 33.01 12.02 -4.96
C VAL A 392 33.29 11.85 -6.45
N ARG A 393 34.35 11.10 -6.78
CA ARG A 393 34.71 10.81 -8.18
C ARG A 393 33.93 9.61 -8.70
N MET A 394 33.12 9.83 -9.73
CA MET A 394 32.32 8.78 -10.39
C MET A 394 32.98 8.20 -11.65
N GLY A 395 34.08 8.80 -12.13
CA GLY A 395 34.77 8.36 -13.35
C GLY A 395 35.84 9.36 -13.80
N ARG A 396 36.21 9.33 -15.09
CA ARG A 396 37.14 10.33 -15.67
C ARG A 396 36.42 11.69 -15.76
N GLY A 397 36.74 12.59 -14.84
CA GLY A 397 36.31 13.99 -14.87
C GLY A 397 35.01 14.30 -14.14
N GLU A 398 34.16 13.31 -13.88
CA GLU A 398 32.88 13.51 -13.18
C GLU A 398 33.04 13.54 -11.66
N ARG A 399 32.49 14.59 -11.05
CA ARG A 399 32.37 14.76 -9.60
C ARG A 399 30.91 14.97 -9.23
N VAL A 400 30.49 14.25 -8.21
CA VAL A 400 29.18 14.43 -7.56
C VAL A 400 29.40 14.79 -6.10
N TYR A 401 28.38 15.37 -5.49
CA TYR A 401 28.48 15.98 -4.16
C TYR A 401 27.24 15.59 -3.36
N PRO A 402 27.31 14.58 -2.46
CA PRO A 402 26.30 14.41 -1.43
C PRO A 402 26.28 15.65 -0.53
N ASP A 403 25.09 16.00 -0.02
CA ASP A 403 24.95 17.16 0.86
C ASP A 403 25.79 17.00 2.12
N TYR A 404 25.74 15.81 2.75
CA TYR A 404 26.59 15.45 3.88
C TYR A 404 27.16 14.04 3.75
N ALA A 405 28.44 13.91 4.08
CA ALA A 405 29.13 12.64 4.30
C ALA A 405 29.62 12.57 5.75
N ILE A 406 29.05 11.67 6.55
CA ILE A 406 29.35 11.53 7.98
C ILE A 406 30.38 10.40 8.19
N GLY A 407 31.41 10.67 8.99
CA GLY A 407 32.50 9.74 9.25
C GLY A 407 33.33 9.45 7.99
N ALA A 408 33.55 10.49 7.17
CA ALA A 408 34.24 10.35 5.90
C ALA A 408 35.76 10.17 6.05
N VAL A 409 36.34 9.32 5.20
CA VAL A 409 37.78 9.16 5.01
C VAL A 409 38.13 9.70 3.63
N LEU A 410 39.01 10.69 3.57
CA LEU A 410 39.37 11.41 2.33
C LEU A 410 40.64 10.88 1.64
N LYS A 411 41.14 9.71 2.07
CA LYS A 411 42.35 9.15 1.49
C LYS A 411 42.09 8.82 0.02
N ARG A 412 42.88 9.43 -0.87
CA ARG A 412 42.70 9.34 -2.32
C ARG A 412 42.70 7.88 -2.79
N GLY A 413 41.64 7.46 -3.47
CA GLY A 413 41.44 6.08 -3.94
C GLY A 413 40.86 5.12 -2.90
N GLU A 414 40.70 5.57 -1.66
CA GLU A 414 40.10 4.84 -0.53
C GLU A 414 38.99 5.71 0.11
N GLU A 415 38.34 6.56 -0.69
CA GLU A 415 37.31 7.45 -0.18
C GLU A 415 36.10 6.64 0.31
N THR A 416 35.76 6.81 1.59
CA THR A 416 34.61 6.16 2.22
C THR A 416 33.85 7.15 3.08
N ALA A 417 32.59 6.86 3.35
CA ALA A 417 31.79 7.57 4.33
C ALA A 417 30.83 6.58 5.00
N ARG A 418 30.60 6.75 6.30
CA ARG A 418 29.74 5.81 7.04
C ARG A 418 28.27 6.00 6.69
N ILE A 419 27.85 7.26 6.62
CA ILE A 419 26.48 7.66 6.31
C ILE A 419 26.52 8.78 5.29
N ILE A 420 25.67 8.65 4.27
CA ILE A 420 25.34 9.75 3.37
C ILE A 420 24.01 10.37 3.79
N VAL A 421 23.92 11.70 3.74
CA VAL A 421 22.66 12.40 3.89
C VAL A 421 22.39 13.22 2.64
N GLU A 422 21.16 13.12 2.15
CA GLU A 422 20.60 13.93 1.07
C GLU A 422 19.42 14.74 1.66
N ALA A 423 19.50 16.06 1.56
CA ALA A 423 18.50 16.98 2.06
C ALA A 423 17.63 17.49 0.92
N LYS A 424 16.32 17.35 1.06
CA LYS A 424 15.33 17.94 0.16
C LYS A 424 14.44 18.90 0.94
N ARG A 425 13.93 19.94 0.30
CA ARG A 425 12.99 20.86 0.96
C ARG A 425 11.73 20.10 1.40
N GLU A 426 11.27 19.19 0.55
CA GLU A 426 10.00 18.48 0.69
C GLU A 426 10.09 17.15 -0.05
N LEU A 427 9.64 16.08 0.62
CA LEU A 427 9.50 14.72 0.09
C LEU A 427 8.05 14.26 0.23
N ALA A 428 7.14 15.05 -0.35
CA ALA A 428 5.70 14.86 -0.20
C ALA A 428 5.14 13.71 -1.06
N THR A 429 5.86 13.14 -2.03
CA THR A 429 5.34 12.11 -2.96
C THR A 429 6.29 10.93 -3.07
N GLU A 430 5.78 9.74 -3.40
CA GLU A 430 6.61 8.55 -3.67
C GLU A 430 7.62 8.82 -4.79
N LYS A 431 7.24 9.62 -5.79
CA LYS A 431 8.16 10.00 -6.87
C LYS A 431 9.34 10.81 -6.33
N GLN A 432 9.09 11.81 -5.49
CA GLN A 432 10.16 12.62 -4.89
C GLN A 432 11.06 11.77 -3.99
N ILE A 433 10.47 10.88 -3.19
CA ILE A 433 11.21 9.92 -2.36
C ILE A 433 12.07 9.00 -3.24
N LEU A 434 11.52 8.50 -4.34
CA LEU A 434 12.24 7.62 -5.28
C LEU A 434 13.42 8.33 -5.94
N ASP A 435 13.22 9.56 -6.42
CA ASP A 435 14.27 10.35 -7.07
C ASP A 435 15.41 10.65 -6.07
N ALA A 436 15.06 11.07 -4.85
CA ALA A 436 16.02 11.30 -3.78
C ALA A 436 16.72 10.00 -3.31
N TYR A 437 15.99 8.89 -3.22
CA TYR A 437 16.53 7.56 -2.91
C TYR A 437 17.56 7.14 -3.95
N GLN A 438 17.27 7.29 -5.25
CA GLN A 438 18.20 6.91 -6.31
C GLN A 438 19.49 7.74 -6.25
N GLN A 439 19.35 9.06 -6.03
CA GLN A 439 20.47 9.97 -5.85
C GLN A 439 21.34 9.55 -4.65
N ALA A 440 20.75 9.44 -3.45
CA ALA A 440 21.49 9.11 -2.23
C ALA A 440 22.10 7.70 -2.26
N LYS A 441 21.38 6.71 -2.82
CA LYS A 441 21.88 5.34 -2.99
C LYS A 441 23.14 5.29 -3.84
N SER A 442 23.19 6.07 -4.93
CA SER A 442 24.37 6.07 -5.82
C SER A 442 25.64 6.51 -5.07
N TYR A 443 25.52 7.52 -4.20
CA TYR A 443 26.62 8.01 -3.36
C TYR A 443 26.98 7.01 -2.28
N ALA A 444 25.98 6.45 -1.59
CA ALA A 444 26.17 5.49 -0.51
C ALA A 444 26.88 4.21 -0.99
N GLN A 445 26.52 3.70 -2.17
CA GLN A 445 27.19 2.56 -2.78
C GLN A 445 28.65 2.89 -3.14
N ARG A 446 28.89 4.07 -3.73
CA ARG A 446 30.23 4.50 -4.14
C ARG A 446 31.18 4.67 -2.96
N LEU A 447 30.67 5.16 -1.83
CA LEU A 447 31.42 5.42 -0.60
C LEU A 447 31.34 4.28 0.43
N GLN A 448 30.78 3.13 0.04
CA GLN A 448 30.65 1.92 0.86
C GLN A 448 29.98 2.20 2.22
N SER A 449 28.95 3.04 2.21
CA SER A 449 28.26 3.47 3.41
C SER A 449 27.39 2.36 4.00
N ALA A 450 27.31 2.32 5.33
CA ALA A 450 26.45 1.37 6.04
C ALA A 450 24.98 1.82 6.05
N ALA A 451 24.74 3.11 5.83
CA ALA A 451 23.41 3.69 5.72
C ALA A 451 23.41 4.93 4.82
N PHE A 452 22.24 5.32 4.34
CA PHE A 452 22.00 6.70 3.92
C PHE A 452 20.68 7.21 4.46
N VAL A 453 20.56 8.53 4.55
CA VAL A 453 19.44 9.23 5.14
C VAL A 453 18.90 10.25 4.13
N LEU A 454 17.60 10.25 3.92
CA LEU A 454 16.90 11.37 3.29
C LEU A 454 16.32 12.24 4.40
N VAL A 455 16.46 13.56 4.29
CA VAL A 455 15.90 14.51 5.26
C VAL A 455 15.08 15.58 4.54
N ALA A 456 13.89 15.86 5.04
CA ALA A 456 12.99 16.88 4.49
C ALA A 456 12.05 17.44 5.56
N ARG A 457 11.16 18.35 5.19
CA ARG A 457 10.13 18.91 6.09
C ARG A 457 9.27 17.87 6.76
N GLU A 458 9.01 16.76 6.10
CA GLU A 458 8.11 15.73 6.59
C GLU A 458 8.80 14.81 7.62
N GLY A 459 10.13 14.71 7.59
CA GLY A 459 10.88 13.86 8.52
C GLY A 459 12.21 13.35 7.97
N VAL A 460 12.62 12.19 8.50
CA VAL A 460 13.83 11.46 8.10
C VAL A 460 13.50 10.05 7.61
N TRP A 461 14.14 9.64 6.52
CA TRP A 461 14.08 8.26 6.00
C TRP A 461 15.48 7.65 6.09
N ILE A 462 15.61 6.53 6.77
CA ILE A 462 16.90 5.88 7.04
C ILE A 462 16.91 4.52 6.35
N PHE A 463 17.84 4.35 5.42
CA PHE A 463 18.05 3.13 4.66
C PHE A 463 19.34 2.47 5.14
N LEU A 464 19.24 1.24 5.64
CA LEU A 464 20.40 0.45 6.08
C LEU A 464 20.88 -0.46 4.95
N GLN A 465 22.18 -0.73 4.93
CA GLN A 465 22.78 -1.67 4.00
C GLN A 465 22.54 -3.11 4.48
N GLU A 466 21.91 -3.92 3.63
CA GLU A 466 21.66 -5.34 3.88
C GLU A 466 22.49 -6.24 2.95
N LYS A 467 22.41 -7.56 3.13
CA LYS A 467 22.98 -8.56 2.20
C LYS A 467 22.26 -8.44 0.84
N GLY A 468 22.81 -7.63 -0.06
CA GLY A 468 22.21 -7.27 -1.36
C GLY A 468 22.20 -5.77 -1.66
N GLY A 469 22.64 -4.93 -0.71
CA GLY A 469 22.68 -3.48 -0.84
C GLY A 469 21.51 -2.80 -0.14
N PHE A 470 21.13 -1.62 -0.63
CA PHE A 470 20.00 -0.86 -0.09
C PHE A 470 18.71 -1.27 -0.79
N LEU A 471 17.72 -1.74 -0.02
CA LEU A 471 16.39 -2.10 -0.51
C LEU A 471 15.45 -0.90 -0.37
N ARG A 472 14.66 -0.62 -1.42
CA ARG A 472 13.73 0.52 -1.44
C ARG A 472 12.60 0.35 -0.42
N SER A 473 12.10 -0.88 -0.26
CA SER A 473 10.99 -1.19 0.64
C SER A 473 11.40 -1.26 2.11
N LEU A 474 12.70 -1.18 2.42
CA LEU A 474 13.22 -1.36 3.77
C LEU A 474 13.89 -0.08 4.26
N TYR A 475 13.09 0.80 4.87
CA TYR A 475 13.56 2.00 5.55
C TYR A 475 12.79 2.25 6.83
N LEU A 476 13.40 2.99 7.76
CA LEU A 476 12.66 3.62 8.84
C LEU A 476 12.30 5.05 8.42
N HIS A 477 11.04 5.42 8.56
CA HIS A 477 10.62 6.82 8.50
C HIS A 477 10.19 7.30 9.88
N ARG A 478 10.63 8.51 10.25
CA ARG A 478 10.15 9.21 11.44
C ARG A 478 9.86 10.66 11.11
N SER A 479 8.69 11.16 11.50
CA SER A 479 8.39 12.58 11.44
C SER A 479 9.18 13.36 12.49
N TRP A 480 9.27 14.68 12.33
CA TRP A 480 9.92 15.53 13.33
C TRP A 480 9.19 15.52 14.69
N ALA A 481 7.87 15.32 14.72
CA ALA A 481 7.13 15.10 15.97
C ALA A 481 7.56 13.80 16.66
N GLU A 482 7.63 12.71 15.91
CA GLU A 482 8.00 11.39 16.45
C GLU A 482 9.43 11.40 17.00
N LEU A 483 10.32 12.18 16.38
CA LEU A 483 11.69 12.39 16.86
C LEU A 483 11.78 13.19 18.17
N ARG A 484 10.77 13.99 18.54
CA ARG A 484 10.75 14.69 19.84
C ARG A 484 10.50 13.73 21.00
N GLY A 485 9.86 12.58 20.75
CA GLY A 485 9.65 11.53 21.75
C GLY A 485 10.95 10.78 22.07
N SER A 486 11.12 10.35 23.33
CA SER A 486 12.29 9.57 23.75
C SER A 486 12.51 8.33 22.89
N ASP A 487 11.43 7.70 22.46
CA ASP A 487 11.46 6.40 21.78
C ASP A 487 11.85 6.55 20.31
N GLY A 488 11.26 7.52 19.59
CA GLY A 488 11.60 7.80 18.20
C GLY A 488 13.06 8.24 18.04
N LEU A 489 13.54 9.13 18.91
CA LEU A 489 14.95 9.51 18.93
C LEU A 489 15.86 8.31 19.28
N HIS A 490 15.43 7.46 20.23
CA HIS A 490 16.19 6.27 20.61
C HIS A 490 16.37 5.30 19.44
N GLU A 491 15.30 5.01 18.68
CA GLU A 491 15.37 4.15 17.49
C GLU A 491 16.32 4.71 16.42
N VAL A 492 16.22 6.00 16.12
CA VAL A 492 17.14 6.64 15.16
C VAL A 492 18.58 6.59 15.68
N LYS A 493 18.79 6.82 16.97
CA LYS A 493 20.11 6.70 17.63
C LYS A 493 20.67 5.28 17.59
N LEU A 494 19.83 4.25 17.68
CA LEU A 494 20.25 2.85 17.56
C LEU A 494 20.74 2.48 16.16
N MET A 495 20.27 3.18 15.12
CA MET A 495 20.66 2.93 13.74
C MET A 495 21.84 3.79 13.29
N ILE A 496 21.76 5.10 13.51
CA ILE A 496 22.71 6.07 12.96
C ILE A 496 23.44 6.91 14.01
N GLY A 497 23.25 6.65 15.31
CA GLY A 497 23.94 7.38 16.38
C GLY A 497 25.45 7.15 16.42
N LYS A 498 26.20 8.12 16.96
CA LYS A 498 27.67 8.07 17.05
C LYS A 498 28.22 6.96 17.96
N ALA A 499 27.48 6.55 18.98
CA ALA A 499 27.93 5.46 19.87
C ALA A 499 27.97 4.11 19.13
N LYS A 500 26.97 3.84 18.27
CA LYS A 500 26.95 2.67 17.38
C LYS A 500 27.95 2.78 16.23
N SER A 501 28.24 4.00 15.76
CA SER A 501 29.23 4.22 14.69
C SER A 501 30.63 3.69 15.02
N ARG A 502 31.01 3.72 16.30
CA ARG A 502 32.28 3.16 16.78
C ARG A 502 32.31 1.62 16.80
N ALA A 503 31.17 0.96 16.97
CA ALA A 503 31.08 -0.51 17.00
C ALA A 503 31.27 -1.15 15.61
N TRP A 504 30.91 -0.45 14.53
CA TRP A 504 31.13 -0.92 13.15
C TRP A 504 32.56 -0.69 12.65
N ALA A 505 33.34 0.18 13.30
CA ALA A 505 34.74 0.44 12.93
C ALA A 505 35.70 -0.69 13.36
N VAL A 506 35.23 -1.67 14.13
CA VAL A 506 36.01 -2.84 14.58
C VAL A 506 35.73 -4.06 13.70
N THR A 507 35.96 -3.93 12.39
CA THR A 507 36.25 -5.11 11.54
C THR A 507 37.09 -4.71 10.33
N PRO A 508 38.41 -4.66 10.47
CA PRO A 508 39.30 -5.01 9.37
C PRO A 508 39.65 -6.48 9.51
N LYS A 509 38.96 -7.37 8.81
CA LYS A 509 39.56 -8.67 8.44
C LYS A 509 40.16 -8.50 7.05
N VAL A 510 41.46 -8.23 7.03
CA VAL A 510 42.30 -8.43 5.85
C VAL A 510 42.35 -9.95 5.60
N PRO A 511 42.13 -10.42 4.36
CA PRO A 511 42.13 -11.84 4.04
C PRO A 511 43.56 -12.40 4.05
N GLY A 512 43.70 -13.60 4.63
CA GLY A 512 44.80 -14.53 4.39
C GLY A 512 44.25 -15.79 3.74
#